data_AF-A0AAV2MCU1-F1
#
_entry.id   AF-A0AAV2MCU1-F1
#
_cell.length_a   1.000
_cell.length_b   1.000
_cell.length_c   1.000
_cell.angle_alpha   90.00
_cell.angle_beta   90.00
_cell.angle_gamma   90.00
#
_symmetry.space_group_name_H-M   'P 1'
#
loop_
_entity.id
_entity.type
_entity.pdbx_description
1 polymer ?
#
loop_
_entity_poly.entity_id
_entity_poly.type
_entity_poly.pdbx_seq_one_letter_code
_entity_poly.pdbx_strand_id
1 'polypeptide(L)'
;MSPLISQQSVRKKVPRAPFTGLLLFFNKFPEICSHIFTMSTELEKCMESLIDIFHRYAKEDEGNLSKKEFKKLIEAELPNFLQAQQNPNLVNEMMKDLDQNKDHKS
;
A
#
# COMPACT_ATOMS: atom_id res chain seq x y z
N MET A 1 46.04 -1.61 29.03
CA MET A 1 45.64 -1.43 27.62
C MET A 1 44.20 -1.90 27.51
N SER A 2 43.25 -0.97 27.46
CA SER A 2 41.82 -1.26 27.32
C SER A 2 41.37 -0.80 25.93
N PRO A 3 40.56 -1.55 25.19
CA PRO A 3 40.06 -1.07 23.91
C PRO A 3 38.92 -0.06 24.10
N LEU A 4 38.99 0.99 23.29
CA LEU A 4 38.05 2.09 23.17
C LEU A 4 36.65 1.60 22.75
N ILE A 5 35.65 2.10 23.46
CA ILE A 5 34.23 2.01 23.13
C ILE A 5 34.01 2.74 21.80
N SER A 6 33.63 2.00 20.76
CA SER A 6 33.18 2.56 19.49
C SER A 6 31.73 3.02 19.65
N GLN A 7 31.55 4.33 19.78
CA GLN A 7 30.25 5.01 19.75
C GLN A 7 29.64 4.88 18.36
N GLN A 8 28.81 3.86 18.14
CA GLN A 8 27.98 3.78 16.94
C GLN A 8 26.71 4.61 17.14
N SER A 9 26.78 5.87 16.72
CA SER A 9 25.63 6.76 16.53
C SER A 9 24.78 6.24 15.36
N VAL A 10 23.88 5.29 15.63
CA VAL A 10 22.83 4.90 14.68
C VAL A 10 21.59 5.76 14.95
N ARG A 11 21.63 7.02 14.49
CA ARG A 11 20.42 7.83 14.42
C ARG A 11 19.70 7.61 13.07
N LYS A 12 18.58 6.91 13.19
CA LYS A 12 17.28 7.12 12.51
C LYS A 12 17.15 6.75 11.03
N LYS A 13 16.38 5.70 10.79
CA LYS A 13 15.11 5.86 10.05
C LYS A 13 14.07 4.92 10.66
N VAL A 14 13.04 5.52 11.25
CA VAL A 14 11.82 4.80 11.63
C VAL A 14 10.93 4.87 10.40
N PRO A 15 10.67 3.79 9.65
CA PRO A 15 9.52 3.76 8.77
C PRO A 15 8.34 3.42 9.67
N ARG A 16 7.80 4.44 10.34
CA ARG A 16 6.40 4.39 10.75
C ARG A 16 5.62 4.60 9.45
N ALA A 17 5.33 3.50 8.76
CA ALA A 17 4.24 3.53 7.80
C ALA A 17 2.98 3.85 8.63
N PRO A 18 2.32 5.01 8.42
CA PRO A 18 1.12 5.35 9.19
C PRO A 18 -0.05 4.41 8.87
N PHE A 19 0.08 3.60 7.82
CA PHE A 19 -0.99 2.74 7.33
C PHE A 19 -1.03 1.36 7.98
N THR A 20 0.08 0.81 8.52
CA THR A 20 0.06 -0.55 9.10
C THR A 20 -0.80 -0.65 10.36
N GLY A 21 -0.88 0.41 11.18
CA GLY A 21 -1.72 0.40 12.38
C GLY A 21 -3.21 0.35 12.07
N LEU A 22 -3.65 1.10 11.05
CA LEU A 22 -5.03 1.09 10.58
C LEU A 22 -5.36 -0.24 9.88
N LEU A 23 -4.42 -0.75 9.07
CA LEU A 23 -4.54 -2.02 8.37
C LEU A 23 -4.75 -3.22 9.30
N LEU A 24 -3.95 -3.29 10.37
CA LEU A 24 -4.05 -4.36 11.37
C LEU A 24 -5.34 -4.22 12.21
N PHE A 25 -5.82 -3.00 12.43
CA PHE A 25 -7.08 -2.77 13.14
C PHE A 25 -8.29 -3.29 12.34
N PHE A 26 -8.34 -3.02 11.04
CA PHE A 26 -9.38 -3.53 10.14
C PHE A 26 -9.33 -5.06 9.98
N ASN A 27 -8.14 -5.66 9.90
CA ASN A 27 -7.98 -7.11 9.78
C ASN A 27 -8.32 -7.86 11.09
N LYS A 28 -8.10 -7.24 12.25
CA LYS A 28 -8.29 -7.87 13.57
C LYS A 28 -9.72 -7.78 14.12
N PHE A 29 -10.57 -6.88 13.60
CA PHE A 29 -11.92 -6.66 14.13
C PHE A 29 -12.99 -6.45 13.04
N PRO A 30 -13.34 -7.51 12.28
CA PRO A 30 -14.40 -7.43 11.26
C PRO A 30 -15.78 -7.03 11.86
N GLU A 31 -16.05 -7.43 13.10
CA GLU A 31 -17.33 -7.14 13.81
C GLU A 31 -17.47 -5.66 14.25
N ILE A 32 -16.35 -4.95 14.47
CA ILE A 32 -16.38 -3.54 14.90
C ILE A 32 -16.66 -2.62 13.70
N CYS A 33 -16.22 -3.02 12.51
CA CYS A 33 -16.41 -2.26 11.27
C CYS A 33 -17.90 -2.18 10.88
N SER A 34 -18.68 -3.24 11.13
CA SER A 34 -20.11 -3.26 10.78
C SER A 34 -20.98 -2.31 11.61
N HIS A 35 -20.54 -1.87 12.80
CA HIS A 35 -21.30 -0.94 13.65
C HIS A 35 -20.87 0.54 13.51
N ILE A 36 -19.68 0.82 12.96
CA ILE A 36 -19.19 2.19 12.71
C ILE A 36 -19.53 2.66 11.27
N PHE A 37 -19.85 1.72 10.36
CA PHE A 37 -20.10 1.96 8.93
C PHE A 37 -21.23 2.97 8.62
N THR A 38 -22.13 3.23 9.57
CA THR A 38 -23.25 4.17 9.40
C THR A 38 -22.88 5.63 9.71
N MET A 39 -21.75 5.89 10.39
CA MET A 39 -21.31 7.22 10.84
C MET A 39 -19.93 7.62 10.31
N SER A 40 -19.43 6.97 9.26
CA SER A 40 -18.21 7.40 8.57
C SER A 40 -18.51 8.50 7.55
N THR A 41 -17.67 9.53 7.55
CA THR A 41 -17.69 10.62 6.56
C THR A 41 -17.38 10.08 5.15
N GLU A 42 -17.74 10.83 4.11
CA GLU A 42 -17.50 10.39 2.72
C GLU A 42 -16.02 10.08 2.44
N LEU A 43 -15.10 10.85 3.02
CA LEU A 43 -13.66 10.63 2.87
C LEU A 43 -13.21 9.33 3.54
N GLU A 44 -13.71 9.04 4.74
CA GLU A 44 -13.40 7.79 5.46
C GLU A 44 -13.86 6.58 4.67
N LYS A 45 -15.06 6.64 4.08
CA LYS A 45 -15.59 5.57 3.20
C LYS A 45 -14.76 5.38 1.94
N CYS A 46 -14.29 6.48 1.33
CA CYS A 46 -13.40 6.41 0.18
C CYS A 46 -12.05 5.77 0.55
N MET A 47 -11.48 6.14 1.70
CA MET A 47 -10.22 5.57 2.18
C MET A 47 -10.35 4.07 2.51
N GLU A 48 -11.43 3.67 3.19
CA GLU A 48 -11.75 2.26 3.44
C GLU A 48 -11.87 1.48 2.13
N SER A 49 -12.62 2.01 1.17
CA SER A 49 -12.77 1.39 -0.16
C SER A 49 -11.43 1.21 -0.88
N LEU A 50 -10.53 2.21 -0.81
CA LEU A 50 -9.19 2.13 -1.40
C LEU A 50 -8.34 1.04 -0.74
N ILE A 51 -8.40 0.93 0.59
CA ILE A 51 -7.69 -0.10 1.35
C ILE A 51 -8.22 -1.50 1.01
N ASP A 52 -9.54 -1.67 0.95
CA ASP A 52 -10.17 -2.95 0.63
C ASP A 52 -9.85 -3.41 -0.79
N ILE A 53 -9.90 -2.48 -1.75
CA ILE A 53 -9.49 -2.77 -3.13
C ILE A 53 -8.02 -3.17 -3.15
N PHE A 54 -7.13 -2.42 -2.49
CA PHE A 54 -5.70 -2.76 -2.44
C PHE A 54 -5.46 -4.19 -1.93
N HIS A 55 -6.06 -4.56 -0.79
CA HIS A 55 -5.94 -5.91 -0.23
C HIS A 55 -6.51 -7.00 -1.11
N ARG A 56 -7.61 -6.72 -1.82
CA ARG A 56 -8.23 -7.70 -2.72
C ARG A 56 -7.26 -8.18 -3.79
N TYR A 57 -6.34 -7.31 -4.23
CA TYR A 57 -5.34 -7.63 -5.23
C TYR A 57 -3.98 -8.05 -4.65
N ALA A 58 -3.61 -7.62 -3.43
CA ALA A 58 -2.38 -8.02 -2.74
C ALA A 58 -2.53 -9.40 -2.07
N LYS A 59 -2.54 -10.47 -2.88
CA LYS A 59 -2.83 -11.84 -2.42
C LYS A 59 -1.57 -12.65 -2.13
N GLU A 60 -0.48 -12.39 -2.84
CA GLU A 60 0.74 -13.19 -2.75
C GLU A 60 1.64 -12.75 -1.57
N ASP A 61 1.79 -11.45 -1.34
CA ASP A 61 2.57 -10.88 -0.23
C ASP A 61 1.65 -9.99 0.63
N GLU A 62 1.36 -10.40 1.87
CA GLU A 62 0.50 -9.66 2.79
C GLU A 62 1.02 -8.23 3.01
N GLY A 63 0.37 -7.26 2.36
CA GLY A 63 0.69 -5.84 2.43
C GLY A 63 1.54 -5.29 1.29
N ASN A 64 1.86 -6.06 0.25
CA ASN A 64 2.51 -5.57 -0.97
C ASN A 64 1.82 -6.09 -2.24
N LEU A 65 1.78 -5.25 -3.28
CA LEU A 65 1.34 -5.66 -4.62
C LEU A 65 2.55 -6.06 -5.45
N SER A 66 2.51 -7.27 -6.01
CA SER A 66 3.42 -7.62 -7.10
C SER A 66 3.10 -6.85 -8.39
N LYS A 67 4.04 -6.81 -9.32
CA LYS A 67 3.82 -6.21 -10.67
C LYS A 67 2.59 -6.73 -11.37
N LYS A 68 2.37 -8.04 -11.24
CA LYS A 68 1.23 -8.72 -11.85
C LYS A 68 -0.07 -8.32 -11.17
N GLU A 69 -0.07 -8.17 -9.85
CA GLU A 69 -1.24 -7.79 -9.06
C GLU A 69 -1.58 -6.31 -9.24
N PHE A 70 -0.60 -5.41 -9.20
CA PHE A 70 -0.81 -4.00 -9.49
C PHE A 70 -1.35 -3.77 -10.90
N LYS A 71 -0.78 -4.45 -11.91
CA LYS A 71 -1.29 -4.38 -13.28
C LYS A 71 -2.77 -4.79 -13.35
N LYS A 72 -3.14 -5.89 -12.70
CA LYS A 72 -4.54 -6.34 -12.63
C LYS A 72 -5.44 -5.33 -11.93
N LEU A 73 -4.98 -4.72 -10.84
CA LEU A 73 -5.73 -3.69 -10.11
C LEU A 73 -6.04 -2.49 -11.02
N ILE A 74 -5.04 -1.95 -11.71
CA ILE A 74 -5.23 -0.77 -12.57
C ILE A 74 -6.12 -1.10 -13.78
N GLU A 75 -5.94 -2.26 -14.39
CA GLU A 75 -6.77 -2.71 -15.52
C GLU A 75 -8.24 -2.93 -15.13
N ALA A 76 -8.51 -3.41 -13.92
CA ALA A 76 -9.86 -3.71 -13.45
C ALA A 76 -10.58 -2.50 -12.83
N GLU A 77 -9.90 -1.73 -12.00
CA GLU A 77 -10.51 -0.65 -11.21
C GLU A 77 -10.44 0.71 -11.94
N LEU A 78 -9.50 0.90 -12.87
CA LEU A 78 -9.28 2.16 -13.59
C LEU A 78 -9.33 2.04 -15.14
N PRO A 79 -10.31 1.32 -15.74
CA PRO A 79 -10.33 1.07 -17.19
C PRO A 79 -10.50 2.35 -18.02
N ASN A 80 -11.32 3.30 -17.57
CA ASN A 80 -11.56 4.57 -18.27
C ASN A 80 -10.32 5.46 -18.26
N PHE A 81 -9.54 5.43 -17.17
CA PHE A 81 -8.28 6.17 -17.07
C PHE A 81 -7.24 5.62 -18.04
N LEU A 82 -7.17 4.30 -18.20
CA LEU A 82 -6.32 3.66 -19.21
C LEU A 82 -6.78 3.97 -20.63
N GLN A 83 -8.08 3.96 -20.91
CA GLN A 83 -8.60 4.29 -22.24
C GLN A 83 -8.34 5.74 -22.64
N ALA A 84 -8.41 6.67 -21.68
CA ALA A 84 -8.08 8.07 -21.92
C ALA A 84 -6.58 8.28 -22.23
N GLN A 85 -5.73 7.33 -21.84
CA GLN A 85 -4.29 7.38 -22.05
C GLN A 85 -3.90 6.61 -23.31
N GLN A 86 -3.35 7.33 -24.31
CA GLN A 86 -2.84 6.71 -25.54
C GLN A 86 -1.47 6.02 -25.36
N ASN A 87 -1.04 5.78 -24.12
CA ASN A 87 0.27 5.21 -23.82
C ASN A 87 0.14 3.76 -23.33
N PRO A 88 0.54 2.77 -24.14
CA PRO A 88 0.49 1.35 -23.75
C PRO A 88 1.47 0.99 -22.62
N ASN A 89 2.47 1.85 -22.35
CA ASN A 89 3.49 1.62 -21.33
C ASN A 89 3.18 2.32 -19.99
N LEU A 90 2.06 3.04 -19.90
CA LEU A 90 1.72 3.86 -18.73
C LEU A 90 1.76 3.06 -17.42
N VAL A 91 1.18 1.85 -17.41
CA VAL A 91 1.14 1.00 -16.22
C VAL A 91 2.55 0.59 -15.77
N ASN A 92 3.46 0.34 -16.72
CA ASN A 92 4.84 -0.01 -16.40
C ASN A 92 5.63 1.17 -15.83
N GLU A 93 5.42 2.38 -16.37
CA GLU A 93 6.03 3.61 -15.83
C GLU A 93 5.49 3.93 -14.44
N MET A 94 4.17 3.81 -14.22
CA MET A 94 3.57 3.97 -12.90
C MET A 94 4.15 2.99 -11.88
N MET A 95 4.32 1.72 -12.26
CA MET A 95 4.93 0.73 -11.38
C MET A 95 6.34 1.15 -10.95
N LYS A 96 7.12 1.62 -11.92
CA LYS A 96 8.51 2.03 -11.69
C LYS A 96 8.60 3.28 -10.82
N ASP A 97 7.67 4.22 -10.97
CA ASP A 97 7.60 5.42 -10.14
C ASP A 97 7.17 5.11 -8.69
N LEU A 98 6.36 4.05 -8.52
CA LEU A 98 5.90 3.56 -7.22
C LEU A 98 6.95 2.67 -6.52
N ASP A 99 7.77 1.91 -7.25
CA ASP A 99 8.87 1.09 -6.72
C ASP A 99 10.10 1.92 -6.31
N GLN A 100 9.90 2.85 -5.37
CA GLN A 100 10.98 3.70 -4.87
C GLN A 100 12.00 2.93 -4.02
N ASN A 101 11.60 1.78 -3.48
CA ASN A 101 12.46 0.91 -2.67
C ASN A 101 13.38 0.03 -3.54
N LYS A 102 13.09 -0.09 -4.84
CA LYS A 102 13.83 -0.95 -5.79
C LYS A 102 14.00 -2.37 -5.25
N ASP A 103 12.99 -2.88 -4.57
CA ASP A 103 13.03 -4.27 -4.11
C ASP A 103 12.64 -5.25 -5.22
N HIS A 104 12.32 -4.75 -6.42
CA HIS A 104 11.89 -5.53 -7.58
C HIS A 104 10.65 -6.41 -7.28
N LYS A 105 9.98 -6.15 -6.15
CA LYS A 105 8.72 -6.81 -5.80
C LYS A 105 7.53 -6.08 -6.38
N SER A 106 7.72 -4.85 -6.83
CA SER A 106 6.74 -4.03 -7.52
C SER A 106 6.69 -4.33 -9.02
#